data_AF-A0A530YD89-F1
#
_entry.id   AF-A0A530YD89-F1
#
_cell.length_a   1.000
_cell.length_b   1.000
_cell.length_c   1.000
_cell.angle_alpha   90.00
_cell.angle_beta   90.00
_cell.angle_gamma   90.00
#
_symmetry.space_group_name_H-M   'P 1'
#
loop_
_entity.id
_entity.type
_entity.pdbx_description
1 polymer ?
#
loop_
_entity_poly.entity_id
_entity_poly.type
_entity_poly.pdbx_seq_one_letter_code
_entity_poly.pdbx_strand_id
1 'polypeptide(L)'
;MYPVNYHRAASVAEAVKLLETGDAKLLSGGMTLIPAMKTRLAAPSDLVDLSRIKELQGVKVSGKTVTIGAATTHHDVASDEKLKNACPALAHTASRIGDP
;
A
#
# COMPACT_ATOMS: atom_id res chain seq x y z
N MET A 1 -13.96 8.45 15.85
CA MET A 1 -13.89 7.30 14.92
C MET A 1 -14.72 6.18 15.55
N TYR A 2 -15.42 5.38 14.76
CA TYR A 2 -16.14 4.22 15.30
C TYR A 2 -15.14 3.15 15.75
N PRO A 3 -15.50 2.25 16.68
CA PRO A 3 -14.70 1.06 16.97
C PRO A 3 -14.46 0.26 15.69
N VAL A 4 -13.23 -0.21 15.51
CA VAL A 4 -12.82 -0.97 14.34
C VAL A 4 -11.89 -2.09 14.78
N ASN A 5 -12.07 -3.27 14.20
CA ASN A 5 -11.15 -4.38 14.39
C ASN A 5 -9.97 -4.18 13.45
N TYR A 6 -8.76 -4.34 13.95
CA TYR A 6 -7.55 -4.14 13.17
C TYR A 6 -6.74 -5.43 13.11
N HIS A 7 -6.59 -5.94 11.90
CA HIS A 7 -5.92 -7.18 11.58
C HIS A 7 -4.60 -6.89 10.89
N ARG A 8 -3.54 -7.57 11.30
CA ARG A 8 -2.23 -7.50 10.65
C ARG A 8 -1.99 -8.78 9.88
N ALA A 9 -2.22 -8.75 8.58
CA ALA A 9 -1.99 -9.91 7.74
C ALA A 9 -0.47 -10.16 7.57
N ALA A 10 -0.05 -11.41 7.73
CA ALA A 10 1.32 -11.86 7.52
C ALA A 10 1.58 -12.34 6.09
N SER A 11 0.53 -12.53 5.29
CA SER A 11 0.62 -12.97 3.88
C SER A 11 -0.56 -12.47 3.04
N VAL A 12 -0.42 -12.49 1.71
CA VAL A 12 -1.55 -12.19 0.80
C VAL A 12 -2.71 -13.16 1.03
N ALA A 13 -2.43 -14.45 1.22
CA ALA A 13 -3.47 -15.46 1.44
C ALA A 13 -4.28 -15.19 2.71
N GLU A 14 -3.62 -14.76 3.79
CA GLU A 14 -4.29 -14.36 5.02
C GLU A 14 -5.10 -13.08 4.83
N ALA A 15 -4.55 -12.07 4.15
CA ALA A 15 -5.27 -10.84 3.84
C ALA A 15 -6.56 -11.11 3.04
N VAL A 16 -6.50 -12.02 2.06
CA VAL A 16 -7.67 -12.42 1.27
C VAL A 16 -8.73 -13.07 2.16
N LYS A 17 -8.34 -13.98 3.07
CA LYS A 17 -9.29 -14.59 4.02
C LYS A 17 -9.94 -13.56 4.93
N LEU A 18 -9.18 -12.59 5.42
CA LEU A 18 -9.68 -11.50 6.27
C LEU A 18 -10.58 -10.53 5.49
N LEU A 19 -10.50 -10.50 4.16
CA LEU A 19 -11.41 -9.71 3.33
C LEU A 19 -12.77 -10.37 3.12
N GLU A 20 -12.88 -11.69 3.34
CA GLU A 20 -14.15 -12.40 3.21
C GLU A 20 -15.12 -12.09 4.38
N THR A 21 -14.64 -11.43 5.44
CA THR A 21 -15.45 -11.07 6.59
C THR A 21 -16.05 -9.66 6.46
N GLY A 22 -17.38 -9.55 6.57
CA GLY A 22 -18.06 -8.27 6.85
C GLY A 22 -17.69 -7.10 5.92
N ASP A 23 -17.55 -5.90 6.48
CA ASP A 23 -17.09 -4.69 5.78
C ASP A 23 -15.60 -4.43 6.05
N ALA A 24 -14.77 -5.40 5.65
CA ALA A 24 -13.32 -5.28 5.73
C ALA A 24 -12.77 -4.36 4.62
N LYS A 25 -11.86 -3.46 5.00
CA LYS A 25 -11.09 -2.63 4.06
C LYS A 25 -9.60 -2.87 4.20
N LEU A 26 -8.92 -2.93 3.07
CA LEU A 26 -7.46 -2.99 3.01
C LEU A 26 -6.86 -1.66 3.48
N LEU A 27 -5.83 -1.77 4.32
CA LEU A 27 -5.02 -0.66 4.80
C LEU A 27 -3.56 -0.89 4.41
N SER A 28 -2.91 0.17 3.96
CA SER A 28 -1.46 0.23 3.77
C SER A 28 -0.95 1.52 4.44
N GLY A 29 -0.45 2.50 3.68
CA GLY A 29 0.00 3.79 4.22
C GLY A 29 -1.09 4.67 4.86
N GLY A 30 -2.38 4.34 4.69
CA GLY A 30 -3.49 4.98 5.41
C GLY A 30 -3.83 6.42 4.99
N MET A 31 -3.11 7.01 4.02
CA MET A 31 -3.26 8.42 3.62
C MET A 31 -4.63 8.79 3.06
N THR A 32 -5.43 7.82 2.59
CA THR A 32 -6.80 8.05 2.11
C THR A 32 -7.84 7.58 3.12
N LEU A 33 -7.72 6.33 3.58
CA LEU A 33 -8.76 5.68 4.39
C LEU A 33 -8.85 6.25 5.81
N ILE A 34 -7.72 6.53 6.47
CA ILE A 34 -7.73 7.04 7.84
C ILE A 34 -8.35 8.45 7.92
N PRO A 35 -8.04 9.40 7.02
CA PRO A 35 -8.77 10.68 6.96
C PRO A 35 -10.27 10.53 6.69
N ALA A 36 -10.67 9.63 5.79
CA ALA A 36 -12.08 9.33 5.52
C ALA A 36 -12.80 8.78 6.77
N MET A 37 -12.13 7.92 7.55
CA MET A 37 -12.67 7.42 8.82
C MET A 37 -12.74 8.50 9.90
N LYS A 38 -11.74 9.39 9.95
CA LYS A 38 -11.69 10.50 10.92
C LYS A 38 -12.86 11.48 10.69
N THR A 39 -13.18 11.73 9.42
CA THR A 39 -14.30 12.59 8.99
C THR A 39 -15.65 11.86 8.92
N ARG A 40 -15.69 10.56 9.29
CA ARG A 40 -16.89 9.70 9.27
C ARG A 40 -17.49 9.48 7.88
N LEU A 41 -16.73 9.73 6.81
CA LEU A 41 -17.13 9.38 5.44
C LEU A 41 -17.04 7.87 5.18
N ALA A 42 -16.18 7.18 5.92
CA ALA A 42 -16.06 5.73 5.92
C ALA A 42 -16.10 5.18 7.36
N ALA A 43 -16.74 4.03 7.56
CA ALA A 43 -16.84 3.38 8.87
C ALA A 43 -16.76 1.84 8.75
N PRO A 44 -15.66 1.29 8.20
CA PRO A 44 -15.51 -0.15 8.08
C PRO A 44 -15.46 -0.81 9.47
N SER A 45 -15.98 -2.03 9.57
CA SER A 45 -15.90 -2.84 10.80
C SER A 45 -14.50 -3.39 11.01
N ASP A 46 -13.76 -3.62 9.93
CA ASP A 46 -12.48 -4.31 9.93
C ASP A 46 -11.47 -3.61 9.01
N LEU A 47 -10.23 -3.49 9.48
CA LEU A 47 -9.09 -3.04 8.70
C LEU A 47 -8.06 -4.15 8.59
N VAL A 48 -7.63 -4.42 7.36
CA VAL A 48 -6.62 -5.45 7.06
C VAL A 48 -5.34 -4.76 6.61
N ASP A 49 -4.36 -4.68 7.49
CA ASP A 49 -3.07 -4.05 7.22
C ASP A 49 -2.16 -4.95 6.39
N LEU A 50 -1.77 -4.44 5.22
CA LEU A 50 -0.89 -5.09 4.25
C LEU A 50 0.57 -4.63 4.37
N SER A 51 0.86 -3.60 5.16
CA SER A 51 2.16 -2.93 5.21
C SER A 51 3.32 -3.82 5.70
N ARG A 52 3.02 -5.00 6.26
CA ARG A 52 4.02 -5.97 6.74
C ARG A 52 4.26 -7.14 5.80
N ILE A 53 3.46 -7.25 4.74
CA ILE A 53 3.57 -8.34 3.77
C ILE A 53 4.77 -8.04 2.86
N LYS A 54 5.93 -8.61 3.18
CA LYS A 54 7.19 -8.37 2.46
C LYS A 54 7.12 -8.70 0.97
N GLU A 55 6.33 -9.71 0.59
CA GLU A 55 6.13 -10.08 -0.82
C GLU A 55 5.40 -9.00 -1.63
N LEU A 56 4.69 -8.07 -0.98
CA LEU A 56 4.05 -6.92 -1.62
C LEU A 56 4.95 -5.68 -1.65
N GLN A 57 6.23 -5.79 -1.26
CA GLN A 57 7.15 -4.66 -1.20
C GLN A 57 8.30 -4.82 -2.19
N GLY A 58 8.75 -3.68 -2.70
CA GLY A 58 9.97 -3.55 -3.48
C GLY A 58 9.74 -3.36 -4.97
N VAL A 59 10.84 -3.05 -5.63
CA VAL A 59 10.90 -2.80 -7.07
C VAL A 59 11.82 -3.84 -7.71
N LYS A 60 11.34 -4.47 -8.77
CA LYS A 60 12.11 -5.44 -9.56
C LYS A 60 12.13 -4.99 -11.02
N VAL A 61 13.33 -4.84 -11.57
CA VAL A 61 13.55 -4.57 -12.99
C VAL A 61 14.12 -5.83 -13.62
N SER A 62 13.47 -6.35 -14.65
CA SER A 62 13.85 -7.56 -15.38
C SER A 62 13.69 -7.34 -16.88
N GLY A 63 14.80 -7.00 -17.55
CA GLY A 63 14.79 -6.66 -18.98
C GLY A 63 13.91 -5.43 -19.24
N LYS A 64 12.82 -5.61 -19.99
CA LYS A 64 11.86 -4.55 -20.33
C LYS A 64 10.68 -4.45 -19.36
N THR A 65 10.66 -5.28 -18.31
CA THR A 65 9.56 -5.35 -17.36
C THR A 65 9.97 -4.78 -16.02
N VAL A 66 9.18 -3.84 -15.51
CA VAL A 66 9.25 -3.34 -14.14
C VAL A 66 8.07 -3.92 -13.36
N THR A 67 8.33 -4.49 -12.19
CA THR A 67 7.32 -4.95 -11.24
C THR A 67 7.50 -4.20 -9.94
N ILE A 68 6.44 -3.55 -9.46
CA ILE A 68 6.42 -2.81 -8.19
C ILE A 68 5.39 -3.49 -7.30
N GLY A 69 5.80 -3.88 -6.09
CA GLY A 69 4.90 -4.45 -5.10
C GLY A 69 3.86 -3.42 -4.64
N ALA A 70 2.61 -3.83 -4.43
CA ALA A 70 1.50 -2.94 -4.10
C ALA A 70 1.65 -2.17 -2.76
N ALA A 71 2.48 -2.66 -1.86
CA ALA A 71 2.79 -2.03 -0.56
C ALA A 71 4.14 -1.28 -0.59
N THR A 72 4.76 -1.09 -1.75
CA THR A 72 5.97 -0.29 -1.91
C THR A 72 5.65 1.18 -1.69
N THR A 73 6.41 1.87 -0.85
CA THR A 73 6.16 3.28 -0.56
C THR A 73 6.54 4.16 -1.76
N HIS A 74 5.89 5.31 -1.91
CA HIS A 74 6.28 6.28 -2.94
C HIS A 74 7.73 6.74 -2.81
N HIS A 75 8.25 6.80 -1.57
CA HIS A 75 9.66 7.09 -1.30
C HIS A 75 10.59 6.03 -1.90
N ASP A 76 10.32 4.75 -1.66
CA ASP A 76 11.14 3.65 -2.18
C ASP A 76 11.08 3.61 -3.72
N VAL A 77 9.89 3.83 -4.30
CA VAL A 77 9.73 3.92 -5.76
C VAL A 77 10.53 5.10 -6.33
N ALA A 78 10.49 6.27 -5.68
CA ALA A 78 11.21 7.46 -6.14
C ALA A 78 12.73 7.34 -6.00
N SER A 79 13.19 6.59 -5.01
CA SER A 79 14.62 6.44 -4.67
C SER A 79 15.31 5.25 -5.33
N ASP A 80 14.57 4.28 -5.88
CA ASP A 80 15.15 3.09 -6.51
C ASP A 80 15.97 3.42 -7.77
N GLU A 81 17.28 3.18 -7.69
CA GLU A 81 18.23 3.50 -8.76
C GLU A 81 18.01 2.65 -10.03
N LYS A 82 17.54 1.41 -9.90
CA LYS A 82 17.27 0.57 -11.09
C LYS A 82 16.06 1.11 -11.84
N LEU A 83 15.04 1.57 -11.12
CA LEU A 83 13.85 2.18 -11.69
C LEU A 83 14.15 3.54 -12.31
N LYS A 84 14.97 4.39 -11.67
CA LYS A 84 15.39 5.66 -12.26
C LYS A 84 16.06 5.45 -13.63
N ASN A 85 16.88 4.41 -13.77
CA ASN A 85 17.53 4.07 -15.03
C ASN A 85 16.57 3.45 -16.06
N ALA A 86 15.65 2.58 -15.63
CA ALA A 86 14.74 1.88 -16.53
C ALA A 86 13.50 2.68 -16.95
N CYS A 87 12.95 3.50 -16.04
CA CYS A 87 11.73 4.30 -16.22
C CYS A 87 11.79 5.58 -15.36
N PRO A 88 12.61 6.58 -15.74
CA PRO A 88 12.83 7.79 -14.94
C PRO A 88 11.55 8.60 -14.69
N ALA A 89 10.62 8.61 -15.65
CA ALA A 89 9.35 9.32 -15.51
C ALA A 89 8.50 8.80 -14.33
N LEU A 90 8.51 7.49 -14.08
CA LEU A 90 7.76 6.88 -12.98
C LEU A 90 8.38 7.22 -11.62
N ALA A 91 9.71 7.10 -11.51
CA ALA A 91 10.44 7.49 -10.29
C ALA A 91 10.25 8.98 -9.98
N HIS A 92 10.34 9.86 -10.99
CA HIS A 92 10.09 11.28 -10.82
C HIS A 92 8.64 11.56 -10.38
N THR A 93 7.66 10.89 -10.96
CA THR A 93 6.25 11.08 -10.58
C THR A 93 6.02 10.66 -9.13
N ALA A 94 6.59 9.53 -8.70
CA ALA A 94 6.50 9.08 -7.32
C ALA A 94 7.13 10.09 -6.34
N SER A 95 8.19 10.78 -6.74
CA SER A 95 8.83 11.82 -5.91
C SER A 95 7.99 13.08 -5.74
N ARG A 96 6.86 13.21 -6.45
CA ARG A 96 5.93 14.34 -6.33
C ARG A 96 4.72 14.04 -5.44
N ILE A 97 4.63 12.83 -4.88
CA ILE A 97 3.50 12.40 -4.05
C ILE A 97 3.87 12.52 -2.58
N GLY A 98 3.00 13.19 -1.82
CA GLY A 98 3.21 13.46 -0.39
C GLY A 98 3.81 14.85 -0.17
N ASP A 99 4.40 15.03 1.00
CA ASP A 99 5.08 16.26 1.39
C ASP A 99 6.59 16.17 1.09
N PRO A 100 7.30 17.31 0.94
CA PRO A 100 8.73 17.37 0.62
C PRO A 100 9.66 16.69 1.63
#